data_AF-W5L5C0-F1
#
_entry.id   AF-W5L5C0-F1
#
_cell.length_a   1.000
_cell.length_b   1.000
_cell.length_c   1.000
_cell.angle_alpha   90.00
_cell.angle_beta   90.00
_cell.angle_gamma   90.00
#
_symmetry.space_group_name_H-M   'P 1'
#
loop_
_entity.id
_entity.type
_entity.pdbx_description
1 polymer ?
#
loop_
_entity_poly.entity_id
_entity_poly.type
_entity_poly.pdbx_seq_one_letter_code
_entity_poly.pdbx_strand_id
1 'polypeptide(L)'
;MLFLKTISRAELIEFEGISMVHFFTENWEKIQNFQARPDDILIATYPKAGTTWVSYILDLLYFGNTAPERQTSQPIYMRVPFLEATFPGIPSGVDLADNMSTKPRLIKTHLPVQLVPKSFWEQNCRVVYVARNAKDNAVSFYHFDRMNMTAPEPGDWSTYLQRFKNGKTVFGPWYDHVCGFWEKKQTYSNIHYMFFEDMVEDTGRELERLCSFLGLFTPIEEREQIRKGVHFDSMKHNSMTNYSTIPLMDFKVSPFMRKGKVGDWKNHFTVTQNEQFDEHYKQKMKNSTLHFRTEI
;
A
#
# COMPACT_ATOMS: atom_id res chain seq x y z
N MET A 1 16.12 0.63 -20.95
CA MET A 1 15.71 -0.69 -21.49
C MET A 1 16.80 -1.76 -21.36
N LEU A 2 18.11 -1.44 -21.43
CA LEU A 2 19.18 -2.40 -21.12
C LEU A 2 19.22 -2.85 -19.64
N PHE A 3 18.96 -1.95 -18.68
CA PHE A 3 19.02 -2.24 -17.24
C PHE A 3 18.02 -3.32 -16.76
N LEU A 4 16.84 -3.41 -17.40
CA LEU A 4 15.83 -4.42 -17.07
C LEU A 4 16.20 -5.83 -17.55
N LYS A 5 17.06 -5.96 -18.58
CA LYS A 5 17.45 -7.26 -19.14
C LYS A 5 18.46 -8.02 -18.28
N THR A 6 19.04 -7.36 -17.27
CA THR A 6 20.09 -7.94 -16.40
C THR A 6 19.62 -8.27 -15.00
N ILE A 7 18.39 -7.91 -14.62
CA ILE A 7 17.84 -8.21 -13.29
C ILE A 7 17.04 -9.50 -13.37
N SER A 8 17.50 -10.54 -12.68
CA SER A 8 16.68 -11.72 -12.40
C SER A 8 15.56 -11.33 -11.43
N ARG A 9 14.37 -11.91 -11.65
CA ARG A 9 13.28 -11.78 -10.67
C ARG A 9 13.69 -12.37 -9.33
N ALA A 10 13.22 -11.76 -8.25
CA ALA A 10 13.51 -12.24 -6.91
C ALA A 10 12.84 -13.58 -6.61
N GLU A 11 13.45 -14.38 -5.76
CA GLU A 11 12.83 -15.60 -5.24
C GLU A 11 12.02 -15.30 -3.98
N LEU A 12 10.89 -16.00 -3.85
CA LEU A 12 10.06 -15.94 -2.66
C LEU A 12 10.72 -16.79 -1.57
N ILE A 13 11.02 -16.18 -0.42
CA ILE A 13 11.61 -16.85 0.73
C ILE A 13 10.64 -16.81 1.92
N GLU A 14 10.76 -17.78 2.83
CA GLU A 14 10.13 -17.70 4.14
C GLU A 14 11.03 -16.90 5.07
N PHE A 15 10.46 -15.86 5.70
CA PHE A 15 11.16 -14.96 6.59
C PHE A 15 10.22 -14.54 7.72
N GLU A 16 10.58 -14.86 8.97
CA GLU A 16 9.73 -14.60 10.16
C GLU A 16 8.30 -15.18 10.01
N GLY A 17 8.18 -16.35 9.36
CA GLY A 17 6.90 -17.01 9.06
C GLY A 17 6.07 -16.36 7.94
N ILE A 18 6.62 -15.36 7.23
CA ILE A 18 5.96 -14.61 6.16
C ILE A 18 6.71 -14.81 4.84
N SER A 19 5.96 -14.92 3.74
CA SER A 19 6.54 -14.98 2.40
C SER A 19 7.05 -13.60 1.97
N MET A 20 8.37 -13.47 1.75
CA MET A 20 9.07 -12.22 1.47
C MET A 20 10.05 -12.36 0.29
N VAL A 21 10.72 -11.26 -0.09
CA VAL A 21 11.85 -11.25 -1.03
C VAL A 21 13.02 -10.51 -0.40
N HIS A 22 14.25 -10.79 -0.86
CA HIS A 22 15.48 -10.21 -0.31
C HIS A 22 15.46 -8.67 -0.22
N PHE A 23 14.85 -7.99 -1.21
CA PHE A 23 14.69 -6.53 -1.21
C PHE A 23 13.94 -5.97 0.01
N PHE A 24 13.24 -6.80 0.78
CA PHE A 24 12.53 -6.43 2.02
C PHE A 24 13.15 -7.00 3.30
N THR A 25 14.18 -7.84 3.17
CA THR A 25 14.80 -8.56 4.31
C THR A 25 16.29 -8.27 4.47
N GLU A 26 16.98 -7.76 3.44
CA GLU A 26 18.43 -7.49 3.47
C GLU A 26 18.85 -6.52 4.57
N ASN A 27 18.02 -5.53 4.87
CA ASN A 27 18.32 -4.48 5.86
C ASN A 27 17.46 -4.64 7.13
N TRP A 28 17.07 -5.87 7.45
CA TRP A 28 16.07 -6.16 8.48
C TRP A 28 16.44 -5.62 9.87
N GLU A 29 17.70 -5.73 10.27
CA GLU A 29 18.16 -5.20 11.57
C GLU A 29 17.91 -3.70 11.70
N LYS A 30 18.18 -2.91 10.65
CA LYS A 30 17.87 -1.47 10.66
C LYS A 30 16.38 -1.20 10.67
N ILE A 31 15.59 -2.01 9.96
CA ILE A 31 14.13 -1.88 9.93
C ILE A 31 13.56 -2.14 11.33
N GLN A 32 13.94 -3.24 11.98
CA GLN A 32 13.47 -3.60 13.32
C GLN A 32 13.85 -2.55 14.38
N ASN A 33 15.06 -1.98 14.25
CA ASN A 33 15.58 -0.96 15.16
C ASN A 33 15.23 0.48 14.72
N PHE A 34 14.39 0.67 13.70
CA PHE A 34 13.99 1.99 13.23
C PHE A 34 13.41 2.83 14.38
N GLN A 35 13.83 4.09 14.48
CA GLN A 35 13.39 5.01 15.53
C GLN A 35 12.26 5.91 14.99
N ALA A 36 11.02 5.51 15.24
CA ALA A 36 9.87 6.36 14.96
C ALA A 36 9.89 7.62 15.85
N ARG A 37 9.31 8.71 15.36
CA ARG A 37 9.07 9.95 16.09
C ARG A 37 7.59 10.01 16.51
N PRO A 38 7.24 10.64 17.65
CA PRO A 38 5.85 10.72 18.12
C PRO A 38 4.86 11.26 17.09
N ASP A 39 5.30 12.15 16.21
CA ASP A 39 4.47 12.80 15.21
C ASP A 39 4.43 12.08 13.85
N ASP A 40 5.25 11.03 13.65
CA ASP A 40 5.24 10.22 12.43
C ASP A 40 3.84 9.66 12.13
N ILE A 41 3.56 9.54 10.85
CA ILE A 41 2.35 8.89 10.35
C ILE A 41 2.75 7.67 9.53
N LEU A 42 2.39 6.50 10.03
CA LEU A 42 2.60 5.24 9.34
C LEU A 42 1.40 4.94 8.44
N ILE A 43 1.66 4.79 7.14
CA ILE A 43 0.69 4.40 6.13
C ILE A 43 0.87 2.90 5.88
N ALA A 44 0.01 2.09 6.48
CA ALA A 44 0.10 0.64 6.41
C ALA A 44 -0.98 0.07 5.50
N THR A 45 -0.63 -0.80 4.58
CA THR A 45 -1.61 -1.49 3.75
C THR A 45 -1.09 -2.86 3.37
N TYR A 46 -1.96 -3.86 3.16
CA TYR A 46 -1.55 -4.98 2.31
C TYR A 46 -1.23 -4.42 0.91
N PRO A 47 -0.29 -5.01 0.13
CA PRO A 47 0.01 -4.51 -1.21
C PRO A 47 -1.25 -4.30 -2.04
N LYS A 48 -1.24 -3.23 -2.86
CA LYS A 48 -2.31 -2.92 -3.84
C LYS A 48 -3.69 -2.57 -3.26
N ALA A 49 -3.75 -2.18 -1.98
CA ALA A 49 -4.96 -1.71 -1.33
C ALA A 49 -5.18 -0.18 -1.37
N GLY A 50 -4.36 0.60 -2.08
CA GLY A 50 -4.55 2.05 -2.21
C GLY A 50 -3.47 2.92 -1.55
N THR A 51 -2.31 2.35 -1.22
CA THR A 51 -1.21 3.02 -0.52
C THR A 51 -0.78 4.34 -1.16
N THR A 52 -0.56 4.36 -2.48
CA THR A 52 -0.17 5.58 -3.21
C THR A 52 -1.23 6.66 -3.14
N TRP A 53 -2.51 6.26 -3.14
CA TRP A 53 -3.63 7.17 -3.12
C TRP A 53 -3.71 7.90 -1.76
N VAL A 54 -3.72 7.14 -0.67
CA VAL A 54 -3.73 7.71 0.68
C VAL A 54 -2.42 8.45 1.01
N SER A 55 -1.28 7.99 0.48
CA SER A 55 0.00 8.71 0.61
C SER A 55 -0.06 10.09 -0.01
N TYR A 56 -0.67 10.22 -1.19
CA TYR A 56 -0.78 11.50 -1.87
C TYR A 56 -1.81 12.41 -1.22
N ILE A 57 -2.93 11.85 -0.72
CA ILE A 57 -3.88 12.60 0.13
C ILE A 57 -3.17 13.21 1.34
N LEU A 58 -2.40 12.40 2.08
CA LEU A 58 -1.68 12.86 3.27
C LEU A 58 -0.59 13.89 2.94
N ASP A 59 0.17 13.71 1.86
CA ASP A 59 1.18 14.70 1.46
C ASP A 59 0.53 16.03 1.07
N LEU A 60 -0.60 16.02 0.38
CA LEU A 60 -1.35 17.25 0.07
C LEU A 60 -1.92 17.91 1.33
N LEU A 61 -2.49 17.14 2.27
CA LEU A 61 -3.04 17.69 3.52
C LEU A 61 -1.99 18.38 4.39
N TYR A 62 -0.77 17.82 4.47
CA TYR A 62 0.29 18.38 5.31
C TYR A 62 1.15 19.42 4.60
N PHE A 63 1.38 19.25 3.30
CA PHE A 63 2.41 19.99 2.57
C PHE A 63 1.88 20.71 1.33
N GLY A 64 0.61 20.53 0.96
CA GLY A 64 0.02 21.14 -0.22
C GLY A 64 0.10 22.67 -0.24
N ASN A 65 -0.07 23.30 0.94
CA ASN A 65 0.02 24.75 1.11
C ASN A 65 1.40 25.24 1.55
N THR A 66 2.14 24.44 2.32
CA THR A 66 3.40 24.87 2.96
C THR A 66 4.64 24.57 2.13
N ALA A 67 4.57 23.58 1.23
CA ALA A 67 5.65 23.17 0.34
C ALA A 67 5.09 22.63 -0.99
N PRO A 68 4.30 23.43 -1.75
CA PRO A 68 3.63 23.00 -2.98
C PRO A 68 4.61 22.51 -4.06
N GLU A 69 5.84 23.01 -4.08
CA GLU A 69 6.90 22.61 -5.01
C GLU A 69 7.25 21.11 -4.91
N ARG A 70 6.97 20.46 -3.78
CA ARG A 70 7.14 19.00 -3.61
C ARG A 70 6.30 18.21 -4.60
N GLN A 71 5.14 18.74 -5.02
CA GLN A 71 4.22 18.07 -5.92
C GLN A 71 4.76 17.93 -7.35
N THR A 72 5.76 18.72 -7.72
CA THR A 72 6.39 18.71 -9.06
C THR A 72 7.87 18.35 -9.04
N SER A 73 8.55 18.50 -7.90
CA SER A 73 9.99 18.25 -7.77
C SER A 73 10.36 16.84 -7.30
N GLN A 74 9.47 16.13 -6.60
CA GLN A 74 9.78 14.82 -6.02
C GLN A 74 8.65 13.79 -6.21
N PRO A 75 8.98 12.58 -6.71
CA PRO A 75 7.98 11.54 -6.85
C PRO A 75 7.55 11.01 -5.48
N ILE A 76 6.33 10.47 -5.42
CA ILE A 76 5.66 10.08 -4.16
C ILE A 76 6.46 9.07 -3.34
N TYR A 77 7.24 8.20 -3.97
CA TYR A 77 8.07 7.22 -3.27
C TYR A 77 9.30 7.83 -2.58
N MET A 78 9.68 9.07 -2.93
CA MET A 78 10.69 9.86 -2.20
C MET A 78 10.04 10.73 -1.11
N ARG A 79 8.80 11.18 -1.34
CA ARG A 79 8.02 11.97 -0.37
C ARG A 79 7.47 11.13 0.78
N VAL A 80 7.13 9.87 0.50
CA VAL A 80 6.61 8.88 1.45
C VAL A 80 7.44 7.60 1.31
N PRO A 81 8.57 7.50 2.04
CA PRO A 81 9.50 6.38 1.92
C PRO A 81 8.86 5.03 2.22
N PHE A 82 9.26 4.02 1.47
CA PHE A 82 8.84 2.63 1.70
C PHE A 82 9.78 1.98 2.71
N LEU A 83 9.39 1.94 3.97
CA LEU A 83 10.28 1.66 5.11
C LEU A 83 11.18 0.44 4.91
N GLU A 84 10.59 -0.70 4.56
CA GLU A 84 11.29 -1.97 4.43
C GLU A 84 12.03 -2.16 3.09
N ALA A 85 11.99 -1.18 2.18
CA ALA A 85 12.53 -1.37 0.84
C ALA A 85 14.02 -1.05 0.73
N THR A 86 14.77 -2.01 0.18
CA THR A 86 16.14 -1.85 -0.31
C THR A 86 16.15 -2.25 -1.78
N PHE A 87 16.07 -1.27 -2.70
CA PHE A 87 16.06 -1.55 -4.13
C PHE A 87 17.33 -1.01 -4.81
N PRO A 88 17.90 -1.72 -5.80
CA PRO A 88 19.07 -1.24 -6.52
C PRO A 88 18.85 0.14 -7.16
N GLY A 89 19.76 1.08 -6.90
CA GLY A 89 19.71 2.44 -7.46
C GLY A 89 18.69 3.36 -6.80
N ILE A 90 18.05 2.94 -5.71
CA ILE A 90 17.14 3.77 -4.91
C ILE A 90 17.66 3.75 -3.46
N PRO A 91 17.75 4.90 -2.78
CA PRO A 91 18.10 4.91 -1.36
C PRO A 91 17.15 4.03 -0.54
N SER A 92 17.65 3.38 0.51
CA SER A 92 16.80 2.50 1.32
C SER A 92 15.69 3.28 2.01
N GLY A 93 14.57 2.60 2.30
CA GLY A 93 13.42 3.21 2.98
C GLY A 93 13.76 3.85 4.31
N VAL A 94 14.57 3.14 5.12
CA VAL A 94 15.09 3.62 6.41
C VAL A 94 15.94 4.88 6.21
N ASP A 95 16.92 4.85 5.30
CA ASP A 95 17.80 6.00 5.09
C ASP A 95 17.01 7.22 4.58
N LEU A 96 16.02 7.01 3.71
CA LEU A 96 15.13 8.09 3.28
C LEU A 96 14.33 8.67 4.47
N ALA A 97 13.71 7.81 5.28
CA ALA A 97 12.90 8.24 6.41
C ALA A 97 13.73 8.98 7.47
N ASP A 98 14.97 8.56 7.73
CA ASP A 98 15.85 9.20 8.70
C ASP A 98 16.33 10.59 8.24
N ASN A 99 16.56 10.75 6.94
CA ASN A 99 16.99 12.02 6.34
C ASN A 99 15.83 12.99 6.03
N MET A 100 14.58 12.62 6.30
CA MET A 100 13.44 13.53 6.12
C MET A 100 13.44 14.66 7.15
N SER A 101 13.41 15.89 6.64
CA SER A 101 13.25 17.12 7.41
C SER A 101 11.79 17.55 7.60
N THR A 102 10.85 16.91 6.91
CA THR A 102 9.42 17.22 7.03
C THR A 102 8.87 16.85 8.40
N LYS A 103 7.90 17.63 8.86
CA LYS A 103 7.18 17.39 10.10
C LYS A 103 5.67 17.45 9.83
N PRO A 104 4.91 16.35 9.95
CA PRO A 104 5.35 15.00 10.33
C PRO A 104 6.15 14.28 9.21
N ARG A 105 6.79 13.13 9.50
CA ARG A 105 7.21 12.22 8.43
C ARG A 105 6.03 11.34 8.03
N LEU A 106 5.81 11.19 6.73
CA LEU A 106 4.89 10.21 6.15
C LEU A 106 5.71 9.00 5.72
N ILE A 107 5.44 7.84 6.28
CA ILE A 107 6.21 6.61 6.03
C ILE A 107 5.22 5.52 5.63
N LYS A 108 5.48 4.80 4.53
CA LYS A 108 4.61 3.68 4.13
C LYS A 108 5.24 2.32 4.44
N THR A 109 4.39 1.33 4.69
CA THR A 109 4.80 -0.07 4.88
C THR A 109 3.73 -1.04 4.38
N HIS A 110 4.19 -2.25 4.05
CA HIS A 110 3.37 -3.44 3.80
C HIS A 110 3.67 -4.56 4.80
N LEU A 111 4.47 -4.27 5.85
CA LEU A 111 4.72 -5.24 6.91
C LEU A 111 3.40 -5.61 7.61
N PRO A 112 3.16 -6.90 7.86
CA PRO A 112 2.05 -7.32 8.70
C PRO A 112 2.29 -6.81 10.13
N VAL A 113 1.20 -6.65 10.89
CA VAL A 113 1.20 -5.88 12.14
C VAL A 113 2.25 -6.33 13.16
N GLN A 114 2.56 -7.64 13.22
CA GLN A 114 3.55 -8.22 14.12
C GLN A 114 5.00 -7.91 13.72
N LEU A 115 5.23 -7.48 12.49
CA LEU A 115 6.55 -7.15 11.95
C LEU A 115 6.81 -5.63 11.86
N VAL A 116 5.79 -4.80 12.10
CA VAL A 116 5.97 -3.34 12.18
C VAL A 116 6.92 -3.00 13.34
N PRO A 117 7.92 -2.11 13.14
CA PRO A 117 8.88 -1.76 14.19
C PRO A 117 8.20 -1.27 15.47
N LYS A 118 8.67 -1.78 16.62
CA LYS A 118 8.03 -1.54 17.91
C LYS A 118 7.95 -0.06 18.28
N SER A 119 8.92 0.73 17.83
CA SER A 119 8.98 2.18 18.08
C SER A 119 7.73 2.92 17.61
N PHE A 120 7.05 2.49 16.53
CA PHE A 120 5.79 3.12 16.11
C PHE A 120 4.69 2.97 17.17
N TRP A 121 4.64 1.81 17.84
CA TRP A 121 3.68 1.55 18.91
C TRP A 121 4.08 2.25 20.20
N GLU A 122 5.36 2.22 20.56
CA GLU A 122 5.91 2.82 21.78
C GLU A 122 5.79 4.35 21.77
N GLN A 123 5.98 4.98 20.61
CA GLN A 123 5.84 6.43 20.42
C GLN A 123 4.39 6.87 20.20
N ASN A 124 3.43 5.94 20.24
CA ASN A 124 2.02 6.18 19.99
C ASN A 124 1.75 6.91 18.65
N CYS A 125 2.53 6.57 17.61
CA CYS A 125 2.40 7.17 16.28
C CYS A 125 0.99 6.96 15.69
N ARG A 126 0.57 7.90 14.84
CA ARG A 126 -0.67 7.73 14.08
C ARG A 126 -0.46 6.73 12.96
N VAL A 127 -1.41 5.81 12.79
CA VAL A 127 -1.40 4.82 11.72
C VAL A 127 -2.64 4.99 10.87
N VAL A 128 -2.46 5.15 9.56
CA VAL A 128 -3.54 5.10 8.58
C VAL A 128 -3.45 3.77 7.86
N TYR A 129 -4.40 2.88 8.15
CA TYR A 129 -4.50 1.58 7.51
C TYR A 129 -5.54 1.60 6.40
N VAL A 130 -5.20 1.14 5.20
CA VAL A 130 -6.18 0.99 4.10
C VAL A 130 -6.28 -0.47 3.70
N ALA A 131 -7.50 -0.99 3.77
CA ALA A 131 -7.86 -2.32 3.33
C ALA A 131 -8.60 -2.25 1.98
N ARG A 132 -8.53 -3.33 1.20
CA ARG A 132 -9.27 -3.49 -0.06
C ARG A 132 -9.73 -4.93 -0.18
N ASN A 133 -10.91 -5.15 -0.76
CA ASN A 133 -11.47 -6.47 -0.95
C ASN A 133 -10.46 -7.42 -1.63
N ALA A 134 -10.42 -8.66 -1.16
CA ALA A 134 -9.39 -9.62 -1.53
C ALA A 134 -9.37 -9.94 -3.03
N LYS A 135 -10.53 -9.91 -3.71
CA LYS A 135 -10.65 -10.27 -5.14
C LYS A 135 -9.98 -9.23 -6.04
N ASP A 136 -10.32 -7.95 -5.86
CA ASP A 136 -9.65 -6.87 -6.60
C ASP A 136 -8.19 -6.73 -6.19
N ASN A 137 -7.87 -6.98 -4.92
CA ASN A 137 -6.50 -6.96 -4.44
C ASN A 137 -5.65 -8.01 -5.16
N ALA A 138 -6.11 -9.27 -5.23
CA ALA A 138 -5.44 -10.37 -5.94
C ALA A 138 -5.20 -10.04 -7.42
N VAL A 139 -6.21 -9.54 -8.14
CA VAL A 139 -6.05 -9.12 -9.54
C VAL A 139 -5.05 -7.99 -9.67
N SER A 140 -5.13 -6.98 -8.80
CA SER A 140 -4.21 -5.85 -8.85
C SER A 140 -2.77 -6.26 -8.53
N PHE A 141 -2.58 -7.26 -7.68
CA PHE A 141 -1.27 -7.79 -7.30
C PHE A 141 -0.69 -8.63 -8.42
N TYR A 142 -1.48 -9.49 -9.06
CA TYR A 142 -1.06 -10.24 -10.25
C TYR A 142 -0.47 -9.34 -11.35
N HIS A 143 -1.20 -8.28 -11.70
CA HIS A 143 -0.72 -7.33 -12.71
C HIS A 143 0.50 -6.53 -12.25
N PHE A 144 0.62 -6.28 -10.94
CA PHE A 144 1.79 -5.61 -10.40
C PHE A 144 3.03 -6.50 -10.46
N ASP A 145 2.93 -7.77 -10.10
CA ASP A 145 4.07 -8.69 -10.15
C ASP A 145 4.53 -8.94 -11.59
N ARG A 146 3.60 -8.93 -12.56
CA ARG A 146 3.94 -8.98 -14.00
C ARG A 146 4.82 -7.84 -14.45
N MET A 147 4.56 -6.61 -14.00
CA MET A 147 5.33 -5.44 -14.42
C MET A 147 6.52 -5.13 -13.51
N ASN A 148 6.48 -5.55 -12.24
CA ASN A 148 7.53 -5.27 -11.28
C ASN A 148 8.61 -6.35 -11.31
N MET A 149 9.81 -6.01 -11.77
CA MET A 149 10.92 -6.96 -11.91
C MET A 149 11.55 -7.37 -10.58
N THR A 150 11.21 -6.68 -9.48
CA THR A 150 11.64 -7.07 -8.13
C THR A 150 10.73 -8.12 -7.48
N ALA A 151 9.60 -8.44 -8.12
CA ALA A 151 8.69 -9.49 -7.67
C ALA A 151 9.06 -10.86 -8.25
N PRO A 152 8.71 -11.97 -7.56
CA PRO A 152 8.81 -13.30 -8.13
C PRO A 152 8.00 -13.46 -9.40
N GLU A 153 8.32 -14.49 -10.20
CA GLU A 153 7.59 -14.75 -11.44
C GLU A 153 6.08 -15.01 -11.15
N PRO A 154 5.16 -14.21 -11.72
CA PRO A 154 3.74 -14.32 -11.46
C PRO A 154 3.07 -15.54 -12.12
N GLY A 155 3.66 -16.11 -13.18
CA GLY A 155 3.04 -17.21 -13.93
C GLY A 155 1.68 -16.82 -14.52
N ASP A 156 0.83 -17.82 -14.77
CA ASP A 156 -0.54 -17.59 -15.20
C ASP A 156 -1.46 -17.18 -14.03
N TRP A 157 -2.60 -16.59 -14.37
CA TRP A 157 -3.58 -16.10 -13.39
C TRP A 157 -4.09 -17.21 -12.44
N SER A 158 -4.35 -18.41 -12.93
CA SER A 158 -4.89 -19.50 -12.10
C SER A 158 -3.87 -19.93 -11.05
N THR A 159 -2.61 -20.10 -11.45
CA THR A 159 -1.50 -20.41 -10.54
C THR A 159 -1.28 -19.28 -9.53
N TYR A 160 -1.33 -18.02 -9.98
CA TYR A 160 -1.21 -16.87 -9.09
C TYR A 160 -2.32 -16.80 -8.04
N LEU A 161 -3.57 -17.01 -8.45
CA LEU A 161 -4.72 -17.00 -7.55
C LEU A 161 -4.61 -18.07 -6.46
N GLN A 162 -4.13 -19.28 -6.79
CA GLN A 162 -3.89 -20.31 -5.77
C GLN A 162 -2.78 -19.90 -4.79
N ARG A 163 -1.69 -19.28 -5.28
CA ARG A 163 -0.64 -18.74 -4.40
C ARG A 163 -1.18 -17.67 -3.45
N PHE A 164 -1.97 -16.73 -3.97
CA PHE A 164 -2.59 -15.68 -3.17
C PHE A 164 -3.50 -16.27 -2.07
N LYS A 165 -4.40 -17.21 -2.42
CA LYS A 165 -5.28 -17.89 -1.45
C LYS A 165 -4.50 -18.56 -0.32
N ASN A 166 -3.37 -19.18 -0.67
CA ASN A 166 -2.52 -19.89 0.29
C ASN A 166 -1.49 -18.99 1.01
N GLY A 167 -1.56 -17.67 0.82
CA GLY A 167 -0.64 -16.72 1.42
C GLY A 167 0.81 -16.83 0.93
N LYS A 168 1.03 -17.43 -0.24
CA LYS A 168 2.34 -17.60 -0.88
C LYS A 168 2.62 -16.45 -1.87
N THR A 169 2.39 -15.23 -1.40
CA THR A 169 2.68 -13.95 -2.07
C THR A 169 3.54 -13.09 -1.16
N VAL A 170 4.22 -12.08 -1.72
CA VAL A 170 5.06 -11.19 -0.91
C VAL A 170 4.19 -10.45 0.12
N PHE A 171 4.68 -10.36 1.37
CA PHE A 171 3.95 -9.95 2.59
C PHE A 171 2.91 -10.95 3.11
N GLY A 172 2.91 -12.17 2.58
CA GLY A 172 2.18 -13.30 3.12
C GLY A 172 0.66 -13.26 2.87
N PRO A 173 -0.14 -13.86 3.77
CA PRO A 173 -1.58 -13.98 3.60
C PRO A 173 -2.34 -12.66 3.79
N TRP A 174 -3.12 -12.26 2.79
CA TRP A 174 -4.01 -11.09 2.84
C TRP A 174 -4.94 -11.13 4.06
N TYR A 175 -5.51 -12.30 4.37
CA TYR A 175 -6.49 -12.49 5.46
C TYR A 175 -5.89 -12.09 6.82
N ASP A 176 -4.73 -12.63 7.14
CA ASP A 176 -4.07 -12.38 8.42
C ASP A 176 -3.58 -10.93 8.50
N HIS A 177 -3.15 -10.36 7.37
CA HIS A 177 -2.74 -8.97 7.31
C HIS A 177 -3.90 -8.00 7.62
N VAL A 178 -5.06 -8.14 6.97
CA VAL A 178 -6.20 -7.25 7.19
C VAL A 178 -6.83 -7.44 8.57
N CYS A 179 -6.90 -8.68 9.05
CA CYS A 179 -7.42 -9.01 10.38
C CYS A 179 -6.47 -8.54 11.48
N GLY A 180 -5.15 -8.74 11.33
CA GLY A 180 -4.17 -8.34 12.34
C GLY A 180 -4.19 -6.83 12.62
N PHE A 181 -4.28 -5.99 11.59
CA PHE A 181 -4.45 -4.54 11.80
C PHE A 181 -5.82 -4.17 12.37
N TRP A 182 -6.87 -4.92 12.03
CA TRP A 182 -8.22 -4.72 12.58
C TRP A 182 -8.31 -5.07 14.07
N GLU A 183 -7.65 -6.15 14.48
CA GLU A 183 -7.50 -6.57 15.87
C GLU A 183 -6.63 -5.57 16.65
N LYS A 184 -5.50 -5.14 16.07
CA LYS A 184 -4.63 -4.13 16.69
C LYS A 184 -5.38 -2.83 16.95
N LYS A 185 -6.26 -2.39 16.05
CA LYS A 185 -7.12 -1.21 16.25
C LYS A 185 -7.98 -1.29 17.52
N GLN A 186 -8.32 -2.49 18.01
CA GLN A 186 -9.11 -2.64 19.24
C GLN A 186 -8.29 -2.32 20.51
N THR A 187 -6.97 -2.46 20.44
CA THR A 187 -6.05 -2.22 21.57
C THR A 187 -5.19 -0.97 21.39
N TYR A 188 -5.20 -0.38 20.19
CA TYR A 188 -4.41 0.78 19.83
C TYR A 188 -5.28 1.80 19.11
N SER A 189 -5.68 2.86 19.83
CA SER A 189 -6.66 3.85 19.37
C SER A 189 -6.17 4.73 18.23
N ASN A 190 -4.85 4.86 18.05
CA ASN A 190 -4.23 5.69 17.01
C ASN A 190 -4.13 4.97 15.64
N ILE A 191 -5.05 4.07 15.34
CA ILE A 191 -5.25 3.47 14.01
C ILE A 191 -6.56 3.98 13.39
N HIS A 192 -6.44 4.67 12.25
CA HIS A 192 -7.56 4.96 11.36
C HIS A 192 -7.62 3.89 10.27
N TYR A 193 -8.65 3.04 10.32
CA TYR A 193 -8.83 1.94 9.38
C TYR A 193 -9.86 2.31 8.32
N MET A 194 -9.41 2.41 7.08
CA MET A 194 -10.19 2.81 5.91
C MET A 194 -10.38 1.65 4.95
N PHE A 195 -11.42 1.74 4.12
CA PHE A 195 -11.66 0.81 3.03
C PHE A 195 -11.50 1.51 1.69
N PHE A 196 -10.74 0.91 0.78
CA PHE A 196 -10.56 1.40 -0.58
C PHE A 196 -11.90 1.61 -1.27
N GLU A 197 -12.86 0.72 -1.01
CA GLU A 197 -14.21 0.80 -1.56
C GLU A 197 -14.94 2.08 -1.13
N ASP A 198 -14.82 2.45 0.14
CA ASP A 198 -15.41 3.68 0.69
C ASP A 198 -14.74 4.92 0.08
N MET A 199 -13.42 4.86 -0.14
CA MET A 199 -12.67 5.93 -0.78
C MET A 199 -13.10 6.16 -2.24
N VAL A 200 -13.41 5.08 -2.98
CA VAL A 200 -13.91 5.19 -4.37
C VAL A 200 -15.35 5.68 -4.40
N GLU A 201 -16.21 5.18 -3.51
CA GLU A 201 -17.60 5.59 -3.43
C GLU A 201 -17.75 7.07 -3.06
N ASP A 202 -17.03 7.53 -2.03
CA ASP A 202 -17.10 8.91 -1.56
C ASP A 202 -15.76 9.38 -0.99
N THR A 203 -14.88 9.81 -1.91
CA THR A 203 -13.56 10.37 -1.53
C THR A 203 -13.70 11.60 -0.63
N GLY A 204 -14.78 12.38 -0.76
CA GLY A 204 -15.01 13.57 0.06
C GLY A 204 -15.21 13.18 1.52
N ARG A 205 -16.15 12.27 1.79
CA ARG A 205 -16.44 11.73 3.13
C ARG A 205 -15.21 11.09 3.78
N GLU A 206 -14.47 10.28 3.05
CA GLU A 206 -13.26 9.64 3.59
C GLU A 206 -12.15 10.67 3.88
N LEU A 207 -12.05 11.73 3.09
CA LEU A 207 -11.15 12.85 3.38
C LEU A 207 -11.55 13.59 4.68
N GLU A 208 -12.84 13.82 4.92
CA GLU A 208 -13.30 14.47 6.16
C GLU A 208 -13.00 13.63 7.40
N ARG A 209 -13.23 12.31 7.31
CA ARG A 209 -12.90 11.34 8.37
C ARG A 209 -11.41 11.31 8.66
N LEU A 210 -10.59 11.33 7.61
CA LEU A 210 -9.14 11.37 7.74
C LEU A 210 -8.66 12.68 8.39
N CYS A 211 -9.16 13.85 7.96
CA CYS A 211 -8.85 15.14 8.60
C CYS A 211 -9.21 15.13 10.10
N SER A 212 -10.39 14.59 10.44
CA SER A 212 -10.85 14.46 11.82
C SER A 212 -9.92 13.60 12.68
N PHE A 213 -9.48 12.45 12.15
CA PHE A 213 -8.51 11.59 12.81
C PHE A 213 -7.15 12.28 13.00
N LEU A 214 -6.70 13.04 12.02
CA LEU A 214 -5.41 13.74 12.06
C LEU A 214 -5.43 15.00 12.92
N GLY A 215 -6.61 15.47 13.33
CA GLY A 215 -6.78 16.75 14.03
C GLY A 215 -6.50 17.95 13.12
N LEU A 216 -6.71 17.81 11.81
CA LEU A 216 -6.47 18.87 10.84
C LEU A 216 -7.76 19.62 10.51
N PHE A 217 -7.69 20.94 10.54
CA PHE A 217 -8.72 21.79 9.94
C PHE A 217 -8.34 22.07 8.49
N THR A 218 -9.15 21.58 7.56
CA THR A 218 -8.95 21.78 6.12
C THR A 218 -10.21 22.40 5.53
N PRO A 219 -10.15 23.63 4.99
CA PRO A 219 -11.31 24.30 4.38
C PRO A 219 -11.95 23.47 3.27
N ILE A 220 -13.26 23.67 3.03
CA ILE A 220 -14.01 22.93 2.00
C ILE A 220 -13.36 23.08 0.63
N GLU A 221 -12.94 24.30 0.29
CA GLU A 221 -12.30 24.61 -0.98
C GLU A 221 -10.99 23.83 -1.17
N GLU A 222 -10.18 23.73 -0.12
CA GLU A 222 -8.93 22.96 -0.14
C GLU A 222 -9.22 21.47 -0.24
N ARG A 223 -10.19 20.95 0.50
CA ARG A 223 -10.63 19.54 0.40
C ARG A 223 -11.11 19.20 -1.00
N GLU A 224 -11.81 20.11 -1.66
CA GLU A 224 -12.25 19.95 -3.05
C GLU A 224 -11.09 19.95 -4.05
N GLN A 225 -10.05 20.76 -3.83
CA GLN A 225 -8.84 20.71 -4.66
C GLN A 225 -8.08 19.40 -4.46
N ILE A 226 -7.93 18.95 -3.21
CA ILE A 226 -7.32 17.66 -2.90
C ILE A 226 -8.10 16.54 -3.61
N ARG A 227 -9.44 16.51 -3.45
CA ARG A 227 -10.31 15.52 -4.09
C ARG A 227 -10.08 15.42 -5.60
N LYS A 228 -10.00 16.55 -6.30
CA LYS A 228 -9.72 16.59 -7.75
C LYS A 228 -8.29 16.13 -8.08
N GLY A 229 -7.31 16.54 -7.30
CA GLY A 229 -5.91 16.19 -7.49
C GLY A 229 -5.62 14.70 -7.27
N VAL A 230 -6.33 14.08 -6.33
CA VAL A 230 -6.20 12.64 -6.00
C VAL A 230 -7.16 11.75 -6.80
N HIS A 231 -7.96 12.31 -7.69
CA HIS A 231 -8.76 11.52 -8.61
C HIS A 231 -7.86 10.61 -9.46
N PHE A 232 -8.32 9.38 -9.74
CA PHE A 232 -7.51 8.36 -10.40
C PHE A 232 -6.89 8.86 -11.72
N ASP A 233 -7.69 9.50 -12.58
CA ASP A 233 -7.18 10.02 -13.86
C ASP A 233 -6.15 11.15 -13.68
N SER A 234 -6.31 12.00 -12.67
CA SER A 234 -5.32 13.05 -12.35
C SER A 234 -3.99 12.41 -11.94
N MET A 235 -4.03 11.45 -11.01
CA MET A 235 -2.83 10.74 -10.55
C MET A 235 -2.18 9.88 -11.65
N LYS A 236 -2.98 9.27 -12.53
CA LYS A 236 -2.50 8.47 -13.65
C LYS A 236 -1.60 9.26 -14.61
N HIS A 237 -1.96 10.51 -14.88
CA HIS A 237 -1.18 11.40 -15.75
C HIS A 237 -0.09 12.19 -14.99
N ASN A 238 -0.08 12.14 -13.66
CA ASN A 238 0.93 12.80 -12.84
C ASN A 238 2.18 11.91 -12.65
N SER A 239 3.29 12.26 -13.30
CA SER A 239 4.58 11.57 -13.19
C SER A 239 5.12 11.47 -11.75
N MET A 240 4.72 12.39 -10.86
CA MET A 240 5.11 12.38 -9.45
C MET A 240 4.28 11.40 -8.60
N THR A 241 3.27 10.72 -9.16
CA THR A 241 2.48 9.73 -8.42
C THR A 241 2.31 8.40 -9.17
N ASN A 242 2.48 8.37 -10.49
CA ASN A 242 2.20 7.19 -11.32
C ASN A 242 3.36 6.17 -11.42
N TYR A 243 4.48 6.41 -10.70
CA TYR A 243 5.68 5.56 -10.66
C TYR A 243 6.47 5.45 -11.97
N SER A 244 6.14 6.22 -13.02
CA SER A 244 6.81 6.15 -14.34
C SER A 244 8.33 6.36 -14.32
N THR A 245 8.89 6.94 -13.25
CA THR A 245 10.32 7.16 -13.05
C THR A 245 11.08 5.97 -12.45
N ILE A 246 10.38 4.90 -12.04
CA ILE A 246 11.02 3.71 -11.46
C ILE A 246 11.54 2.79 -12.57
N PRO A 247 12.87 2.55 -12.65
CA PRO A 247 13.46 1.77 -13.74
C PRO A 247 13.22 0.26 -13.59
N LEU A 248 12.75 -0.20 -12.43
CA LEU A 248 12.51 -1.61 -12.08
C LEU A 248 11.13 -2.11 -12.52
N MET A 249 10.34 -1.25 -13.16
CA MET A 249 8.96 -1.52 -13.56
C MET A 249 8.81 -1.43 -15.09
N ASP A 250 8.30 -2.48 -15.72
CA ASP A 250 7.96 -2.50 -17.14
C ASP A 250 6.50 -2.10 -17.38
N PHE A 251 6.29 -0.80 -17.56
CA PHE A 251 4.96 -0.22 -17.82
C PHE A 251 4.32 -0.68 -19.13
N LYS A 252 5.06 -1.32 -20.05
CA LYS A 252 4.49 -1.92 -21.25
C LYS A 252 3.73 -3.21 -20.94
N VAL A 253 4.11 -3.92 -19.87
CA VAL A 253 3.42 -5.15 -19.41
C VAL A 253 2.13 -4.80 -18.68
N SER A 254 2.20 -3.86 -17.75
CA SER A 254 1.04 -3.29 -17.07
C SER A 254 1.39 -1.93 -16.48
N PRO A 255 0.55 -0.89 -16.63
CA PRO A 255 0.77 0.37 -15.92
C PRO A 255 0.54 0.19 -14.41
N PHE A 256 1.26 0.97 -13.59
CA PHE A 256 1.04 1.01 -12.14
C PHE A 256 -0.35 1.55 -11.79
N MET A 257 -0.73 2.67 -12.41
CA MET A 257 -2.08 3.24 -12.36
C MET A 257 -2.99 2.50 -13.35
N ARG A 258 -3.42 1.29 -12.97
CA ARG A 258 -4.07 0.33 -13.88
C ARG A 258 -5.54 0.62 -14.20
N LYS A 259 -6.42 0.55 -13.19
CA LYS A 259 -7.88 0.72 -13.35
C LYS A 259 -8.56 1.58 -12.27
N GLY A 260 -8.04 1.61 -11.04
CA GLY A 260 -8.55 2.51 -9.99
C GLY A 260 -10.00 2.31 -9.57
N LYS A 261 -10.60 1.14 -9.81
CA LYS A 261 -12.03 0.87 -9.55
C LYS A 261 -12.24 -0.33 -8.64
N VAL A 262 -13.45 -0.45 -8.10
CA VAL A 262 -13.96 -1.64 -7.40
C VAL A 262 -14.69 -2.53 -8.41
N GLY A 263 -14.54 -3.85 -8.30
CA GLY A 263 -15.25 -4.83 -9.13
C GLY A 263 -14.53 -5.25 -10.41
N ASP A 264 -13.27 -4.85 -10.62
CA ASP A 264 -12.53 -5.31 -11.81
C ASP A 264 -12.26 -6.81 -11.79
N TRP A 265 -12.25 -7.43 -10.61
CA TRP A 265 -12.07 -8.87 -10.44
C TRP A 265 -13.01 -9.73 -11.29
N LYS A 266 -14.23 -9.25 -11.58
CA LYS A 266 -15.21 -9.96 -12.43
C LYS A 266 -14.70 -10.19 -13.86
N ASN A 267 -13.72 -9.42 -14.32
CA ASN A 267 -13.10 -9.58 -15.64
C ASN A 267 -11.98 -10.64 -15.68
N HIS A 268 -11.61 -11.22 -14.53
CA HIS A 268 -10.47 -12.15 -14.41
C HIS A 268 -10.86 -13.48 -13.79
N PHE A 269 -11.75 -13.45 -12.80
CA PHE A 269 -12.23 -14.67 -12.16
C PHE A 269 -13.18 -15.41 -13.09
N THR A 270 -12.93 -16.70 -13.31
CA THR A 270 -13.98 -17.59 -13.80
C THR A 270 -15.02 -17.83 -12.71
N VAL A 271 -16.22 -18.29 -13.08
CA VAL A 271 -17.27 -18.63 -12.11
C VAL A 271 -16.76 -19.65 -11.08
N THR A 272 -16.10 -20.71 -11.55
CA THR A 272 -15.52 -21.75 -10.67
C THR A 272 -14.43 -21.20 -9.75
N GLN A 273 -13.55 -20.32 -10.26
CA GLN A 273 -12.54 -19.67 -9.41
C GLN A 273 -13.20 -18.80 -8.34
N ASN A 274 -14.28 -18.10 -8.69
CA ASN A 274 -15.02 -17.27 -7.75
C ASN A 274 -15.67 -18.09 -6.64
N GLU A 275 -16.39 -19.15 -6.96
CA GLU A 275 -17.05 -20.04 -5.99
C GLU A 275 -16.03 -20.65 -5.01
N GLN A 276 -14.90 -21.15 -5.54
CA GLN A 276 -13.82 -21.70 -4.73
C GLN A 276 -13.12 -20.64 -3.86
N PHE A 277 -13.05 -19.40 -4.34
CA PHE A 277 -12.50 -18.30 -3.57
C PHE A 277 -13.44 -17.88 -2.45
N ASP A 278 -14.75 -17.80 -2.72
CA ASP A 278 -15.77 -17.41 -1.74
C ASP A 278 -15.88 -18.41 -0.59
N GLU A 279 -15.85 -19.71 -0.87
CA GLU A 279 -15.83 -20.73 0.19
C GLU A 279 -14.54 -20.61 1.04
N HIS A 280 -13.38 -20.46 0.40
CA HIS A 280 -12.12 -20.26 1.12
C HIS A 280 -12.13 -18.98 1.97
N TYR A 281 -12.63 -17.88 1.40
CA TYR A 281 -12.76 -16.59 2.09
C TYR A 281 -13.65 -16.71 3.32
N LYS A 282 -14.81 -17.37 3.20
CA LYS A 282 -15.74 -17.60 4.31
C LYS A 282 -15.06 -18.34 5.46
N GLN A 283 -14.27 -19.37 5.17
CA GLN A 283 -13.53 -20.11 6.20
C GLN A 283 -12.45 -19.27 6.87
N LYS A 284 -11.70 -18.47 6.10
CA LYS A 284 -10.62 -17.62 6.62
C LYS A 284 -11.12 -16.41 7.41
N MET A 285 -12.26 -15.86 7.04
CA MET A 285 -12.82 -14.64 7.65
C MET A 285 -13.92 -14.90 8.69
N LYS A 286 -14.24 -16.17 8.98
CA LYS A 286 -15.38 -16.56 9.83
C LYS A 286 -15.44 -15.91 11.22
N ASN A 287 -14.28 -15.56 11.80
CA ASN A 287 -14.17 -14.96 13.12
C ASN A 287 -13.95 -13.44 13.08
N SER A 288 -13.87 -12.85 11.89
CA SER A 288 -13.63 -11.43 11.71
C SER A 288 -14.97 -10.68 11.60
N THR A 289 -15.02 -9.47 12.17
CA THR A 289 -16.13 -8.54 11.98
C THR A 289 -15.90 -7.60 10.79
N LEU A 290 -14.86 -7.84 9.99
CA LEU A 290 -14.58 -7.05 8.79
C LEU A 290 -15.59 -7.35 7.69
N HIS A 291 -16.13 -6.31 7.08
CA HIS A 291 -17.03 -6.40 5.94
C HIS A 291 -16.43 -5.65 4.75
N PHE A 292 -16.16 -6.39 3.68
CA PHE A 292 -15.62 -5.85 2.43
C PHE A 292 -16.69 -5.87 1.34
N ARG A 293 -16.72 -4.82 0.53
CA ARG A 293 -17.58 -4.74 -0.66
C ARG A 293 -16.78 -5.16 -1.89
N THR A 294 -17.36 -5.97 -2.77
CA THR A 294 -16.71 -6.40 -4.02
C THR A 294 -17.22 -5.64 -5.25
N GLU A 295 -18.14 -4.70 -5.03
CA GLU A 295 -18.76 -3.80 -5.99
C GLU A 295 -19.35 -2.59 -5.24
N ILE A 296 -19.49 -1.47 -5.95
CA ILE A 296 -20.09 -0.21 -5.49
C ILE A 296 -20.95 0.37 -6.61
#